data_AF-J4UJS0-F1
#
_entry.id   AF-J4UJS0-F1
#
_cell.length_a   1.000
_cell.length_b   1.000
_cell.length_c   1.000
_cell.angle_alpha   90.00
_cell.angle_beta   90.00
_cell.angle_gamma   90.00
#
_symmetry.space_group_name_H-M   'P 1'
#
loop_
_entity.id
_entity.type
_entity.pdbx_description
1 polymer ?
#
loop_
_entity_poly.entity_id
_entity_poly.type
_entity_poly.pdbx_seq_one_letter_code
_entity_poly.pdbx_strand_id
1 'polypeptide(L)'
;MVSLQGKRALVTGGSRGVDFGMRTGIRGWLRPSEPLHELTSGAAVSKILADRGAKVAINYSSNKDRAEQTRDSLAGSGHVIIPGDAFSHEGVNKIAAEAIKGLGGLDIVVSNVGWTQFANFNDIDAVSDEDWNKCFTTNVMAHLWLMQAVKEELKKNNGAFVISASVAGLRPGGSSMVSDFGVGHRRRGRSTSSPSHSSVSQSALVAATRVMAFTPRRLNDPRRRTPCDHYDASNDRISANVQAYSVTKAGSVQLTRSLAKACAPEVRVNAVAAGVMETEWSQGFSPAKFEQAKKKAALNKISDVEDVAKTYVDLIENGSMTGQIIEVSCGLGLA
;
A
#
# COMPACT_ATOMS: atom_id res chain seq x y z
N MET A 1 -11.34 -16.84 21.75
CA MET A 1 -10.43 -16.35 20.70
C MET A 1 -10.12 -17.52 19.78
N VAL A 2 -10.13 -17.34 18.46
CA VAL A 2 -9.82 -18.40 17.48
C VAL A 2 -8.35 -18.76 17.62
N SER A 3 -8.05 -20.02 17.91
CA SER A 3 -6.66 -20.50 18.02
C SER A 3 -5.98 -20.58 16.65
N LEU A 4 -4.70 -20.19 16.58
CA LEU A 4 -3.89 -20.28 15.36
C LEU A 4 -3.06 -21.56 15.29
N GLN A 5 -3.05 -22.37 16.36
CA GLN A 5 -2.29 -23.61 16.39
C GLN A 5 -2.71 -24.55 15.26
N GLY A 6 -1.76 -24.89 14.39
CA GLY A 6 -1.99 -25.76 13.24
C GLY A 6 -2.76 -25.13 12.07
N LYS A 7 -3.12 -23.84 12.17
CA LYS A 7 -3.77 -23.11 11.06
C LYS A 7 -2.79 -22.86 9.92
N ARG A 8 -3.31 -22.69 8.71
CA ARG A 8 -2.53 -22.48 7.47
C ARG A 8 -2.82 -21.07 6.95
N ALA A 9 -1.78 -20.26 6.83
CA ALA A 9 -1.88 -18.85 6.46
C ALA A 9 -1.11 -18.52 5.18
N LEU A 10 -1.72 -17.78 4.26
CA LEU A 10 -1.05 -17.16 3.12
C LEU A 10 -0.83 -15.67 3.41
N VAL A 11 0.40 -15.20 3.27
CA VAL A 11 0.74 -13.77 3.38
C VAL A 11 1.31 -13.28 2.05
N THR A 12 0.58 -12.40 1.35
CA THR A 12 1.05 -11.81 0.08
C THR A 12 1.99 -10.63 0.33
N GLY A 13 3.06 -10.53 -0.47
CA GLY A 13 4.13 -9.57 -0.19
C GLY A 13 4.83 -9.80 1.16
N GLY A 14 4.81 -11.04 1.67
CA GLY A 14 5.40 -11.41 2.96
C GLY A 14 6.94 -11.46 2.93
N SER A 15 7.55 -11.45 1.74
CA SER A 15 9.01 -11.59 1.60
C SER A 15 9.80 -10.32 1.80
N ARG A 16 9.19 -9.14 1.93
CA ARG A 16 9.95 -7.91 2.18
C ARG A 16 10.34 -7.87 3.66
N GLY A 17 11.46 -8.45 4.04
CA GLY A 17 12.13 -8.24 5.33
C GLY A 17 12.99 -9.42 5.72
N VAL A 18 14.32 -9.27 5.60
CA VAL A 18 15.40 -9.42 6.60
C VAL A 18 16.65 -8.72 6.01
N ASP A 19 17.45 -8.09 6.86
CA ASP A 19 18.80 -7.48 6.72
C ASP A 19 19.42 -7.18 5.32
N PHE A 20 19.85 -5.93 5.11
CA PHE A 20 20.69 -5.48 4.01
C PHE A 20 22.09 -5.27 4.54
N GLY A 21 23.05 -6.09 4.10
CA GLY A 21 24.48 -5.80 4.25
C GLY A 21 24.78 -4.39 3.75
N MET A 22 24.99 -3.45 4.66
CA MET A 22 25.20 -2.03 4.38
C MET A 22 26.39 -1.82 3.44
N ARG A 23 26.13 -1.25 2.26
CA ARG A 23 27.10 -0.51 1.44
C ARG A 23 26.50 0.81 0.92
N THR A 24 25.89 1.61 1.79
CA THR A 24 25.67 3.05 1.51
C THR A 24 25.82 3.86 2.80
N GLY A 25 26.70 4.86 2.77
CA GLY A 25 27.19 5.63 3.92
C GLY A 25 26.20 6.63 4.55
N ILE A 26 24.92 6.27 4.70
CA ILE A 26 23.88 7.12 5.31
C ILE A 26 23.74 6.79 6.81
N ARG A 27 24.86 6.67 7.54
CA ARG A 27 24.86 6.29 8.97
C ARG A 27 24.91 7.48 9.94
N GLY A 28 24.87 8.71 9.43
CA GLY A 28 25.12 9.91 10.25
C GLY A 28 23.93 10.47 11.02
N TRP A 29 22.69 10.09 10.70
CA TRP A 29 21.49 10.86 11.12
C TRP A 29 20.38 10.05 11.80
N LEU A 30 20.46 8.72 11.77
CA LEU A 30 19.53 7.84 12.49
C LEU A 30 20.09 7.61 13.91
N ARG A 31 19.20 7.52 14.91
CA ARG A 31 19.56 7.32 16.32
C ARG A 31 20.66 6.25 16.46
N PRO A 32 21.80 6.52 17.13
CA PRO A 32 22.96 5.61 17.12
C PRO A 32 22.83 4.26 17.87
N SER A 33 21.63 3.74 18.15
CA SER A 33 21.52 2.57 19.06
C SER A 33 20.40 1.57 18.79
N GLU A 34 19.55 1.75 17.77
CA GLU A 34 18.46 0.79 17.51
C GLU A 34 18.46 0.36 16.04
N PRO A 35 18.42 -0.96 15.75
CA PRO A 35 18.30 -1.44 14.36
C PRO A 35 17.01 -0.89 13.78
N LEU A 36 17.05 -0.37 12.54
CA LEU A 36 15.84 -0.15 11.76
C LEU A 36 15.03 -1.45 11.81
N HIS A 37 13.77 -1.41 12.21
CA HIS A 37 12.92 -2.61 12.29
C HIS A 37 13.03 -3.40 10.98
N GLU A 38 13.71 -4.55 11.04
CA GLU A 38 14.24 -5.29 9.88
C GLU A 38 13.13 -5.97 9.03
N LEU A 39 11.87 -5.80 9.42
CA LEU A 39 10.70 -6.48 8.87
C LEU A 39 9.72 -5.47 8.27
N THR A 40 9.16 -5.73 7.09
CA THR A 40 7.93 -5.04 6.66
C THR A 40 6.71 -5.67 7.34
N SER A 41 5.55 -5.03 7.20
CA SER A 41 4.26 -5.52 7.73
C SER A 41 4.02 -6.99 7.39
N GLY A 42 4.30 -7.43 6.16
CA GLY A 42 4.09 -8.82 5.74
C GLY A 42 5.00 -9.83 6.46
N ALA A 43 6.28 -9.50 6.64
CA ALA A 43 7.23 -10.37 7.33
C ALA A 43 6.95 -10.41 8.84
N ALA A 44 6.63 -9.27 9.44
CA ALA A 44 6.23 -9.18 10.85
C ALA A 44 4.94 -9.98 11.14
N VAL A 45 3.92 -9.88 10.28
CA VAL A 45 2.71 -10.69 10.41
C VAL A 45 3.03 -12.19 10.28
N SER A 46 3.90 -12.57 9.34
CA SER A 46 4.32 -13.97 9.16
C SER A 46 4.99 -14.53 10.41
N LYS A 47 5.87 -13.76 11.04
CA LYS A 47 6.52 -14.11 12.31
C LYS A 47 5.51 -14.33 13.43
N ILE A 48 4.62 -13.36 13.65
CA ILE A 48 3.61 -13.43 14.71
C ILE A 48 2.64 -14.62 14.51
N LEU A 49 2.28 -14.94 13.26
CA LEU A 49 1.46 -16.12 12.95
C LEU A 49 2.20 -17.43 13.27
N ALA A 50 3.47 -17.52 12.89
CA ALA A 50 4.33 -18.68 13.15
C ALA A 50 4.58 -18.89 14.66
N ASP A 51 4.85 -17.80 15.40
CA ASP A 51 5.02 -17.82 16.86
C ASP A 51 3.75 -18.32 17.58
N ARG A 52 2.57 -18.12 16.98
CA ARG A 52 1.28 -18.65 17.47
C ARG A 52 0.94 -20.06 16.92
N GLY A 53 1.88 -20.72 16.26
CA GLY A 53 1.76 -22.11 15.81
C GLY A 53 1.08 -22.31 14.44
N ALA A 54 0.90 -21.25 13.65
CA ALA A 54 0.39 -21.37 12.28
C ALA A 54 1.52 -21.72 11.29
N LYS A 55 1.20 -22.53 10.27
CA LYS A 55 2.06 -22.72 9.10
C LYS A 55 1.83 -21.58 8.13
N VAL A 56 2.90 -21.04 7.55
CA VAL A 56 2.84 -19.83 6.73
C VAL A 56 3.39 -20.07 5.32
N ALA A 57 2.60 -19.69 4.32
CA ALA A 57 3.03 -19.53 2.94
C ALA A 57 3.38 -18.06 2.69
N ILE A 58 4.66 -17.79 2.41
CA ILE A 58 5.17 -16.45 2.13
C ILE A 58 5.22 -16.25 0.62
N ASN A 59 4.38 -15.36 0.08
CA ASN A 59 4.48 -15.01 -1.33
C ASN A 59 5.52 -13.90 -1.57
N TYR A 60 6.25 -14.05 -2.68
CA TYR A 60 7.22 -13.08 -3.20
C TYR A 60 7.08 -12.89 -4.71
N SER A 61 7.39 -11.68 -5.19
CA SER A 61 7.38 -11.35 -6.63
C SER A 61 8.76 -11.54 -7.28
N SER A 62 9.81 -10.89 -6.75
CA SER A 62 11.11 -10.83 -7.43
C SER A 62 12.33 -11.28 -6.64
N ASN A 63 12.26 -11.39 -5.30
CA ASN A 63 13.40 -11.73 -4.45
C ASN A 63 13.15 -13.02 -3.68
N LYS A 64 13.72 -14.13 -4.18
CA LYS A 64 13.60 -15.48 -3.60
C LYS A 64 14.40 -15.61 -2.32
N ASP A 65 15.66 -15.19 -2.34
CA ASP A 65 16.58 -15.33 -1.21
C ASP A 65 16.01 -14.68 0.05
N ARG A 66 15.39 -13.50 -0.10
CA ARG A 66 14.75 -12.82 1.02
C ARG A 66 13.53 -13.59 1.54
N ALA A 67 12.74 -14.18 0.65
CA ALA A 67 11.61 -15.02 1.06
C ALA A 67 12.08 -16.26 1.83
N GLU A 68 13.22 -16.85 1.42
CA GLU A 68 13.86 -17.97 2.13
C GLU A 68 14.36 -17.54 3.50
N GLN A 69 15.05 -16.39 3.61
CA GLN A 69 15.48 -15.84 4.90
C GLN A 69 14.29 -15.59 5.84
N THR A 70 13.21 -14.96 5.35
CA THR A 70 12.01 -14.76 6.17
C THR A 70 11.44 -16.11 6.62
N ARG A 71 11.29 -17.09 5.72
CA ARG A 71 10.80 -18.45 6.03
C ARG A 71 11.65 -19.12 7.10
N ASP A 72 12.97 -19.06 6.97
CA ASP A 72 13.92 -19.76 7.83
C ASP A 72 14.03 -19.10 9.22
N SER A 73 13.60 -17.84 9.34
CA SER A 73 13.48 -17.15 10.62
C SER A 73 12.19 -17.46 11.40
N LEU A 74 11.20 -18.12 10.77
CA LEU A 74 9.91 -18.40 11.40
C LEU A 74 10.03 -19.56 12.40
N ALA A 75 9.36 -19.42 13.55
CA ALA A 75 9.24 -20.49 14.51
C ALA A 75 8.35 -21.63 13.97
N GLY A 76 8.79 -22.88 14.16
CA GLY A 76 8.05 -24.06 13.73
C GLY A 76 8.53 -24.63 12.40
N SER A 77 7.69 -25.46 11.76
CA SER A 77 8.04 -26.16 10.52
C SER A 77 6.84 -26.27 9.57
N GLY A 78 7.13 -26.54 8.30
CA GLY A 78 6.10 -26.62 7.25
C GLY A 78 5.70 -25.26 6.66
N HIS A 79 6.53 -24.22 6.86
CA HIS A 79 6.43 -22.97 6.12
C HIS A 79 6.91 -23.17 4.67
N VAL A 80 6.30 -22.45 3.73
CA VAL A 80 6.62 -22.53 2.30
C VAL A 80 6.78 -21.13 1.70
N ILE A 81 7.53 -21.04 0.60
CA ILE A 81 7.64 -19.81 -0.19
C ILE A 81 6.93 -20.00 -1.52
N ILE A 82 6.23 -18.97 -1.98
CA ILE A 82 5.38 -19.03 -3.17
C ILE A 82 5.79 -17.91 -4.15
N PRO A 83 6.46 -18.24 -5.27
CA PRO A 83 6.72 -17.26 -6.31
C PRO A 83 5.41 -16.81 -6.95
N GLY A 84 5.31 -15.53 -7.28
CA GLY A 84 4.21 -15.06 -8.08
C GLY A 84 3.95 -13.57 -7.94
N ASP A 85 3.57 -12.99 -9.05
CA ASP A 85 3.25 -11.57 -9.14
C ASP A 85 1.74 -11.36 -9.08
N ALA A 86 1.29 -10.45 -8.22
CA ALA A 86 -0.13 -10.19 -7.99
C ALA A 86 -0.64 -9.00 -8.82
N PHE A 87 -0.09 -8.82 -10.02
CA PHE A 87 -0.51 -7.79 -11.00
C PHE A 87 -1.43 -8.35 -12.09
N SER A 88 -1.71 -9.65 -12.09
CA SER A 88 -2.64 -10.27 -13.02
C SER A 88 -3.53 -11.30 -12.32
N HIS A 89 -4.71 -11.51 -12.89
CA HIS A 89 -5.65 -12.51 -12.39
C HIS A 89 -5.04 -13.93 -12.41
N GLU A 90 -4.28 -14.26 -13.46
CA GLU A 90 -3.61 -15.56 -13.56
C GLU A 90 -2.52 -15.71 -12.49
N GLY A 91 -1.71 -14.67 -12.26
CA GLY A 91 -0.67 -14.67 -11.23
C GLY A 91 -1.26 -14.88 -9.84
N VAL A 92 -2.35 -14.18 -9.51
CA VAL A 92 -3.07 -14.35 -8.24
C VAL A 92 -3.62 -15.76 -8.07
N ASN A 93 -4.21 -16.34 -9.13
CA ASN A 93 -4.71 -17.72 -9.09
C ASN A 93 -3.58 -18.73 -8.85
N LYS A 94 -2.42 -18.55 -9.47
CA LYS A 94 -1.23 -19.40 -9.25
C LYS A 94 -0.76 -19.31 -7.81
N ILE A 95 -0.63 -18.11 -7.26
CA ILE A 95 -0.24 -17.90 -5.85
C ILE A 95 -1.20 -18.64 -4.91
N ALA A 96 -2.51 -18.52 -5.13
CA ALA A 96 -3.51 -19.20 -4.32
C ALA A 96 -3.40 -20.72 -4.41
N ALA A 97 -3.31 -21.27 -5.63
CA ALA A 97 -3.22 -22.70 -5.86
C ALA A 97 -1.94 -23.31 -5.24
N GLU A 98 -0.80 -22.65 -5.41
CA GLU A 98 0.47 -23.10 -4.83
C GLU A 98 0.48 -23.01 -3.30
N ALA A 99 -0.13 -21.97 -2.72
CA ALA A 99 -0.26 -21.86 -1.26
C ALA A 99 -1.15 -22.98 -0.68
N ILE A 100 -2.30 -23.25 -1.30
CA ILE A 100 -3.21 -24.32 -0.88
C ILE A 100 -2.50 -25.68 -0.99
N LYS A 101 -1.80 -25.93 -2.10
CA LYS A 101 -1.04 -27.16 -2.30
C LYS A 101 0.11 -27.30 -1.29
N GLY A 102 0.89 -26.24 -1.08
CA GLY A 102 2.07 -26.25 -0.23
C GLY A 102 1.75 -26.41 1.27
N LEU A 103 0.60 -25.89 1.71
CA LEU A 103 0.16 -25.99 3.11
C LEU A 103 -0.82 -27.15 3.36
N GLY A 104 -1.35 -27.79 2.31
CA GLY A 104 -2.39 -28.82 2.41
C GLY A 104 -3.75 -28.24 2.82
N GLY A 105 -4.07 -27.04 2.34
CA GLY A 105 -5.30 -26.28 2.59
C GLY A 105 -5.01 -24.89 3.16
N LEU A 106 -6.07 -24.13 3.47
CA LEU A 106 -5.94 -22.72 3.85
C LEU A 106 -7.03 -22.28 4.84
N ASP A 107 -6.63 -21.54 5.87
CA ASP A 107 -7.51 -21.02 6.91
C ASP A 107 -7.49 -19.49 6.97
N ILE A 108 -6.35 -18.88 6.63
CA ILE A 108 -6.06 -17.47 6.85
C ILE A 108 -5.43 -16.89 5.59
N VAL A 109 -5.88 -15.71 5.19
CA VAL A 109 -5.20 -14.91 4.16
C VAL A 109 -4.94 -13.50 4.67
N VAL A 110 -3.68 -13.07 4.59
CA VAL A 110 -3.26 -11.68 4.76
C VAL A 110 -2.94 -11.15 3.37
N SER A 111 -3.88 -10.40 2.81
CA SER A 111 -3.77 -9.80 1.49
C SER A 111 -3.06 -8.45 1.61
N ASN A 112 -1.73 -8.48 1.46
CA ASN A 112 -0.84 -7.35 1.74
C ASN A 112 -0.10 -6.78 0.52
N VAL A 113 -0.30 -7.37 -0.66
CA VAL A 113 0.21 -6.76 -1.90
C VAL A 113 -0.26 -5.31 -2.05
N GLY A 114 0.64 -4.43 -2.51
CA GLY A 114 0.31 -3.06 -2.87
C GLY A 114 1.37 -2.44 -3.77
N TRP A 115 0.95 -1.45 -4.55
CA TRP A 115 1.81 -0.68 -5.44
C TRP A 115 1.45 0.81 -5.42
N THR A 116 2.44 1.66 -5.63
CA THR A 116 2.29 3.11 -5.80
C THR A 116 3.28 3.62 -6.83
N GLN A 117 2.91 4.71 -7.48
CA GLN A 117 3.86 5.59 -8.16
C GLN A 117 4.28 6.71 -7.20
N PHE A 118 5.51 7.20 -7.30
CA PHE A 118 5.94 8.42 -6.60
C PHE A 118 5.69 9.62 -7.49
N ALA A 119 4.89 10.58 -7.03
CA ALA A 119 4.60 11.83 -7.71
C ALA A 119 4.20 12.93 -6.72
N ASN A 120 4.06 14.16 -7.18
CA ASN A 120 3.55 15.27 -6.36
C ASN A 120 2.01 15.25 -6.32
N PHE A 121 1.41 15.34 -5.13
CA PHE A 121 -0.04 15.17 -4.95
C PHE A 121 -0.84 16.30 -5.58
N ASN A 122 -0.27 17.50 -5.59
CA ASN A 122 -0.87 18.68 -6.18
C ASN A 122 -0.71 18.71 -7.72
N ASP A 123 0.13 17.84 -8.27
CA ASP A 123 0.31 17.70 -9.71
C ASP A 123 -0.61 16.58 -10.21
N ILE A 124 -1.79 16.98 -10.67
CA ILE A 124 -2.83 16.04 -11.09
C ILE A 124 -2.48 15.33 -12.42
N ASP A 125 -1.49 15.84 -13.16
CA ASP A 125 -1.05 15.32 -14.45
C ASP A 125 0.17 14.40 -14.33
N ALA A 126 0.71 14.23 -13.11
CA ALA A 126 1.96 13.49 -12.88
C ALA A 126 1.84 11.96 -12.93
N VAL A 127 0.63 11.41 -12.97
CA VAL A 127 0.38 9.96 -12.96
C VAL A 127 -0.31 9.57 -14.26
N SER A 128 0.31 8.66 -15.02
CA SER A 128 -0.24 8.18 -16.29
C SER A 128 -1.48 7.30 -16.09
N ASP A 129 -2.31 7.15 -17.13
CA ASP A 129 -3.43 6.20 -17.12
C ASP A 129 -2.97 4.77 -16.85
N GLU A 130 -1.77 4.40 -17.32
CA GLU A 130 -1.19 3.07 -17.10
C GLU A 130 -0.82 2.86 -15.62
N ASP A 131 -0.24 3.87 -14.97
CA ASP A 131 0.04 3.84 -13.53
C ASP A 131 -1.24 3.83 -12.69
N TRP A 132 -2.28 4.57 -13.11
CA TRP A 132 -3.61 4.50 -12.50
C TRP A 132 -4.20 3.10 -12.56
N ASN A 133 -4.20 2.50 -13.76
CA ASN A 133 -4.69 1.14 -13.99
C ASN A 133 -3.90 0.11 -13.19
N LYS A 134 -2.57 0.25 -13.15
CA LYS A 134 -1.69 -0.63 -12.36
C LYS A 134 -1.99 -0.50 -10.87
N CYS A 135 -2.14 0.72 -10.36
CA CYS A 135 -2.48 0.98 -8.96
C CYS A 135 -3.82 0.35 -8.60
N PHE A 136 -4.87 0.54 -9.43
CA PHE A 136 -6.18 -0.06 -9.21
C PHE A 136 -6.14 -1.58 -9.27
N THR A 137 -5.42 -2.13 -10.24
CA THR A 137 -5.25 -3.57 -10.40
C THR A 137 -4.62 -4.19 -9.16
N THR A 138 -3.49 -3.64 -8.68
CA THR A 138 -2.77 -4.21 -7.55
C THR A 138 -3.46 -3.95 -6.20
N ASN A 139 -3.99 -2.75 -5.97
CA ASN A 139 -4.50 -2.35 -4.66
C ASN A 139 -5.99 -2.66 -4.45
N VAL A 140 -6.72 -3.06 -5.50
CA VAL A 140 -8.15 -3.41 -5.42
C VAL A 140 -8.40 -4.78 -6.05
N MET A 141 -8.12 -4.93 -7.34
CA MET A 141 -8.50 -6.13 -8.08
C MET A 141 -7.76 -7.38 -7.59
N ALA A 142 -6.47 -7.27 -7.25
CA ALA A 142 -5.70 -8.40 -6.75
C ALA A 142 -6.29 -8.99 -5.45
N HIS A 143 -6.83 -8.14 -4.56
CA HIS A 143 -7.51 -8.61 -3.33
C HIS A 143 -8.82 -9.33 -3.65
N LEU A 144 -9.60 -8.82 -4.62
CA LEU A 144 -10.82 -9.47 -5.09
C LEU A 144 -10.52 -10.83 -5.74
N TRP A 145 -9.57 -10.88 -6.67
CA TRP A 145 -9.16 -12.12 -7.35
C TRP A 145 -8.63 -13.14 -6.35
N LEU A 146 -7.87 -12.70 -5.34
CA LEU A 146 -7.36 -13.59 -4.32
C LEU A 146 -8.50 -14.19 -3.51
N MET A 147 -9.48 -13.38 -3.08
CA MET A 147 -10.67 -13.89 -2.41
C MET A 147 -11.44 -14.88 -3.30
N GLN A 148 -11.64 -14.57 -4.59
CA GLN A 148 -12.30 -15.48 -5.53
C GLN A 148 -11.60 -16.84 -5.63
N ALA A 149 -10.26 -16.84 -5.61
CA ALA A 149 -9.45 -18.04 -5.71
C ALA A 149 -9.44 -18.89 -4.42
N VAL A 150 -9.55 -18.28 -3.24
CA VAL A 150 -9.40 -18.98 -1.94
C VAL A 150 -10.71 -19.20 -1.19
N LYS A 151 -11.82 -18.53 -1.55
CA LYS A 151 -13.05 -18.51 -0.73
C LYS A 151 -13.58 -19.90 -0.39
N GLU A 152 -13.56 -20.84 -1.32
CA GLU A 152 -14.10 -22.19 -1.09
C GLU A 152 -13.23 -22.99 -0.13
N GLU A 153 -11.93 -22.70 -0.07
CA GLU A 153 -11.03 -23.31 0.91
C GLU A 153 -11.20 -22.67 2.30
N LEU A 154 -11.33 -21.34 2.36
CA LEU A 154 -11.57 -20.63 3.62
C LEU A 154 -12.91 -21.03 4.26
N LYS A 155 -13.96 -21.22 3.47
CA LYS A 155 -15.28 -21.66 3.93
C LYS A 155 -15.24 -22.97 4.71
N LYS A 156 -14.40 -23.93 4.30
CA LYS A 156 -14.26 -25.24 4.98
C LYS A 156 -13.85 -25.11 6.44
N ASN A 157 -13.17 -24.01 6.80
CA ASN A 157 -12.50 -23.84 8.09
C ASN A 157 -13.01 -22.64 8.89
N ASN A 158 -14.11 -22.00 8.47
CA ASN A 158 -14.57 -20.71 9.00
C ASN A 158 -13.45 -19.63 8.99
N GLY A 159 -12.78 -19.50 7.85
CA GLY A 159 -11.52 -18.80 7.70
C GLY A 159 -11.58 -17.27 7.86
N ALA A 160 -10.41 -16.65 7.83
CA ALA A 160 -10.23 -15.21 7.96
C ALA A 160 -9.46 -14.62 6.77
N PHE A 161 -9.91 -13.47 6.28
CA PHE A 161 -9.27 -12.72 5.20
C PHE A 161 -9.03 -11.27 5.65
N VAL A 162 -7.78 -10.84 5.75
CA VAL A 162 -7.42 -9.50 6.20
C VAL A 162 -6.71 -8.73 5.09
N ILE A 163 -7.25 -7.58 4.72
CA ILE A 163 -6.73 -6.71 3.65
C ILE A 163 -5.84 -5.61 4.25
N SER A 164 -4.74 -5.32 3.56
CA SER A 164 -3.91 -4.17 3.88
C SER A 164 -4.46 -2.90 3.24
N ALA A 165 -5.18 -2.12 4.03
CA ALA A 165 -5.62 -0.78 3.68
C ALA A 165 -4.53 0.25 4.03
N SER A 166 -4.90 1.52 4.12
CA SER A 166 -4.01 2.60 4.55
C SER A 166 -4.85 3.76 5.07
N VAL A 167 -4.29 4.58 5.96
CA VAL A 167 -4.85 5.88 6.31
C VAL A 167 -5.12 6.77 5.08
N ALA A 168 -4.36 6.57 4.00
CA ALA A 168 -4.57 7.24 2.71
C ALA A 168 -5.92 6.89 2.05
N GLY A 169 -6.55 5.77 2.42
CA GLY A 169 -7.88 5.38 1.96
C GLY A 169 -9.01 5.92 2.83
N LEU A 170 -8.70 6.48 4.01
CA LEU A 170 -9.67 7.05 4.94
C LEU A 170 -9.75 8.58 4.83
N ARG A 171 -8.67 9.20 4.36
CA ARG A 171 -8.56 10.64 4.18
C ARG A 171 -7.62 10.96 3.02
N PRO A 172 -7.77 12.13 2.36
CA PRO A 172 -6.86 12.56 1.30
C PRO A 172 -5.41 12.60 1.79
N GLY A 173 -4.55 11.78 1.18
CA GLY A 173 -3.13 11.68 1.49
C GLY A 173 -2.44 10.63 0.63
N GLY A 174 -1.13 10.77 0.41
CA GLY A 174 -0.31 9.77 -0.28
C GLY A 174 -0.05 8.51 0.56
N SER A 175 0.67 7.52 0.01
CA SER A 175 1.05 6.34 0.79
C SER A 175 1.86 6.78 2.01
N SER A 176 1.24 6.66 3.19
CA SER A 176 1.82 7.07 4.46
C SER A 176 2.36 8.51 4.48
N MET A 177 1.65 9.46 3.88
CA MET A 177 2.02 10.87 4.00
C MET A 177 0.91 11.78 4.51
N VAL A 178 1.42 12.73 5.26
CA VAL A 178 0.76 13.83 5.92
C VAL A 178 0.67 15.00 4.94
N SER A 179 -0.54 15.38 4.55
CA SER A 179 -0.79 16.61 3.79
C SER A 179 -0.76 17.81 4.73
N ASP A 180 0.01 18.84 4.38
CA ASP A 180 -0.07 20.17 5.00
C ASP A 180 -1.36 20.84 4.56
N PHE A 181 -2.41 20.74 5.37
CA PHE A 181 -3.49 21.71 5.33
C PHE A 181 -2.96 23.00 5.97
N GLY A 182 -2.22 23.76 5.17
CA GLY A 182 -1.78 25.10 5.54
C GLY A 182 -2.99 25.98 5.79
N VAL A 183 -3.25 26.27 7.07
CA VAL A 183 -4.00 27.44 7.51
C VAL A 183 -3.43 28.65 6.80
N GLY A 184 -4.22 29.28 5.94
CA GLY A 184 -3.79 30.39 5.10
C GLY A 184 -3.28 31.56 5.93
N HIS A 185 -1.97 31.71 6.02
CA HIS A 185 -1.34 32.98 6.36
C HIS A 185 -0.98 33.70 5.06
N ARG A 186 -1.97 34.42 4.51
CA ARG A 186 -1.72 35.48 3.53
C ARG A 186 -0.90 36.58 4.21
N ARG A 187 0.42 36.55 4.10
CA ARG A 187 1.22 37.77 4.26
C ARG A 187 1.07 38.60 2.99
N ARG A 188 0.22 39.62 3.06
CA ARG A 188 0.12 40.70 2.06
C ARG A 188 1.45 41.48 2.04
N GLY A 189 2.28 41.22 1.04
CA GLY A 189 3.33 42.13 0.60
C GLY A 189 2.76 43.05 -0.47
N ARG A 190 2.64 44.33 -0.13
CA ARG A 190 2.13 45.42 -0.98
C ARG A 190 3.24 45.82 -1.96
N SER A 191 2.99 45.80 -3.27
CA SER A 191 3.65 46.72 -4.20
C SER A 191 2.70 47.05 -5.35
N THR A 192 2.71 48.32 -5.70
CA THR A 192 1.74 49.07 -6.50
C THR A 192 2.20 49.18 -7.94
N SER A 193 1.32 48.87 -8.91
CA SER A 193 1.14 49.66 -10.14
C SER A 193 0.09 49.01 -11.06
N SER A 194 -1.05 49.68 -11.22
CA SER A 194 -2.04 49.51 -12.30
C SER A 194 -1.61 50.30 -13.56
N PRO A 195 -2.06 49.93 -14.78
CA PRO A 195 -3.30 50.49 -15.35
C PRO A 195 -4.10 49.45 -16.19
N SER A 196 -5.42 49.28 -16.02
CA SER A 196 -6.58 49.99 -16.61
C SER A 196 -7.20 49.31 -17.86
N HIS A 197 -8.51 49.01 -17.76
CA HIS A 197 -9.54 48.78 -18.81
C HIS A 197 -9.36 47.56 -19.77
N SER A 198 -10.37 46.79 -20.20
CA SER A 198 -11.82 47.00 -20.33
C SER A 198 -12.59 45.66 -20.52
N SER A 199 -13.85 45.68 -20.07
CA SER A 199 -15.07 45.04 -20.62
C SER A 199 -15.17 43.52 -20.86
N VAL A 200 -16.16 42.98 -20.14
CA VAL A 200 -16.92 41.74 -20.33
C VAL A 200 -17.63 41.68 -21.70
N SER A 201 -17.73 40.49 -22.29
CA SER A 201 -18.92 40.08 -23.06
C SER A 201 -19.09 38.55 -23.04
N GLN A 202 -20.26 38.09 -22.59
CA GLN A 202 -20.81 36.75 -22.81
C GLN A 202 -21.31 36.62 -24.27
N SER A 203 -21.28 35.40 -24.84
CA SER A 203 -22.40 34.77 -25.60
C SER A 203 -22.00 33.48 -26.34
N ALA A 204 -22.79 32.41 -26.11
CA ALA A 204 -23.21 31.29 -27.00
C ALA A 204 -22.15 30.40 -27.68
N LEU A 205 -22.06 29.08 -27.42
CA LEU A 205 -22.99 27.95 -27.66
C LEU A 205 -23.32 27.70 -29.15
N VAL A 206 -22.85 26.56 -29.68
CA VAL A 206 -23.56 25.49 -30.43
C VAL A 206 -22.65 24.76 -31.45
N ALA A 207 -22.54 23.43 -31.23
CA ALA A 207 -22.37 22.29 -32.14
C ALA A 207 -21.56 22.37 -33.45
N ALA A 208 -20.66 21.39 -33.67
CA ALA A 208 -20.87 20.35 -34.69
C ALA A 208 -19.68 19.37 -34.76
N THR A 209 -20.03 18.09 -34.65
CA THR A 209 -19.26 16.89 -35.00
C THR A 209 -18.62 16.99 -36.39
N ARG A 210 -17.31 16.74 -36.51
CA ARG A 210 -16.71 16.32 -37.79
C ARG A 210 -15.47 15.46 -37.58
N VAL A 211 -15.67 14.16 -37.82
CA VAL A 211 -14.64 13.17 -38.13
C VAL A 211 -13.97 13.56 -39.44
N MET A 212 -12.63 13.63 -39.48
CA MET A 212 -11.85 13.55 -40.72
C MET A 212 -10.41 13.06 -40.43
N ALA A 213 -10.15 11.84 -40.90
CA ALA A 213 -8.97 11.39 -41.64
C ALA A 213 -7.55 11.48 -41.03
N PHE A 214 -7.00 10.29 -40.82
CA PHE A 214 -5.58 9.93 -40.80
C PHE A 214 -4.82 10.44 -42.05
N THR A 215 -3.63 11.00 -41.86
CA THR A 215 -2.54 11.03 -42.87
C THR A 215 -1.20 10.70 -42.20
N PRO A 216 -0.23 10.09 -42.92
CA PRO A 216 0.87 9.32 -42.33
C PRO A 216 2.12 10.14 -41.97
N ARG A 217 2.90 9.56 -41.06
CA ARG A 217 4.18 10.01 -40.45
C ARG A 217 5.11 10.85 -41.33
N ARG A 218 5.69 11.90 -40.73
CA ARG A 218 7.11 12.27 -40.94
C ARG A 218 7.90 12.01 -39.66
N LEU A 219 8.93 11.17 -39.80
CA LEU A 219 10.00 10.98 -38.83
C LEU A 219 10.87 12.25 -38.79
N ASN A 220 10.89 12.93 -37.65
CA ASN A 220 11.97 13.75 -37.07
C ASN A 220 11.37 14.82 -36.14
N ASP A 221 11.14 14.48 -34.88
CA ASP A 221 10.97 15.48 -33.81
C ASP A 221 12.07 15.25 -32.76
N PRO A 222 13.00 16.20 -32.56
CA PRO A 222 14.05 16.10 -31.55
C PRO A 222 13.52 16.28 -30.10
N ARG A 223 12.20 16.32 -29.87
CA ARG A 223 11.57 16.40 -28.54
C ARG A 223 11.23 15.05 -27.89
N ARG A 224 11.84 13.94 -28.31
CA ARG A 224 11.90 12.73 -27.47
C ARG A 224 12.79 13.01 -26.26
N ARG A 225 12.18 13.53 -25.19
CA ARG A 225 12.77 13.54 -23.85
C ARG A 225 13.07 12.09 -23.46
N THR A 226 14.34 11.79 -23.23
CA THR A 226 14.77 10.60 -22.50
C THR A 226 14.19 10.68 -21.08
N PRO A 227 13.49 9.64 -20.58
CA PRO A 227 12.95 9.66 -19.23
C PRO A 227 14.03 9.16 -18.25
N CYS A 228 15.13 9.89 -18.07
CA CYS A 228 16.14 9.54 -17.04
C CYS A 228 16.99 10.73 -16.53
N ASP A 229 17.13 11.84 -17.25
CA ASP A 229 18.18 12.82 -16.90
C ASP A 229 17.61 14.14 -16.36
N HIS A 230 17.18 14.16 -15.11
CA HIS A 230 17.18 15.38 -14.26
C HIS A 230 17.13 14.97 -12.78
N TYR A 231 18.29 14.65 -12.22
CA TYR A 231 18.48 14.61 -10.76
C TYR A 231 18.81 16.02 -10.27
N ASP A 232 17.79 16.74 -9.80
CA ASP A 232 17.94 18.04 -9.15
C ASP A 232 17.86 17.85 -7.63
N ALA A 233 19.01 17.95 -6.96
CA ALA A 233 19.17 17.80 -5.52
C ALA A 233 18.54 18.94 -4.69
N SER A 234 17.91 19.95 -5.33
CA SER A 234 17.26 21.08 -4.66
C SER A 234 15.74 20.92 -4.45
N ASN A 235 15.16 19.80 -4.88
CA ASN A 235 13.72 19.61 -4.86
C ASN A 235 13.23 18.74 -3.70
N ASP A 236 12.54 19.37 -2.75
CA ASP A 236 11.61 18.79 -1.76
C ASP A 236 10.42 18.01 -2.39
N ARG A 237 10.51 17.58 -3.65
CA ARG A 237 9.40 17.13 -4.50
C ARG A 237 9.17 15.62 -4.56
N ILE A 238 10.09 14.78 -4.09
CA ILE A 238 9.85 13.33 -4.09
C ILE A 238 9.00 13.01 -2.87
N SER A 239 7.69 13.14 -3.02
CA SER A 239 6.69 12.76 -2.05
C SER A 239 5.97 11.51 -2.58
N ALA A 240 5.65 10.52 -1.75
CA ALA A 240 4.89 9.32 -2.15
C ALA A 240 3.40 9.67 -2.32
N ASN A 241 3.13 10.64 -3.19
CA ASN A 241 1.98 11.52 -3.11
C ASN A 241 1.13 11.35 -4.39
N VAL A 242 0.43 10.22 -4.48
CA VAL A 242 -0.41 9.92 -5.67
C VAL A 242 -1.87 9.72 -5.30
N GLN A 243 -2.73 10.43 -6.03
CA GLN A 243 -4.19 10.34 -5.92
C GLN A 243 -4.67 8.92 -6.22
N ALA A 244 -4.03 8.23 -7.18
CA ALA A 244 -4.29 6.84 -7.50
C ALA A 244 -4.19 5.91 -6.28
N TYR A 245 -3.17 6.10 -5.44
CA TYR A 245 -3.01 5.27 -4.24
C TYR A 245 -4.12 5.54 -3.22
N SER A 246 -4.43 6.81 -2.95
CA SER A 246 -5.49 7.19 -2.01
C SER A 246 -6.85 6.63 -2.44
N VAL A 247 -7.23 6.84 -3.71
CA VAL A 247 -8.49 6.34 -4.28
C VAL A 247 -8.56 4.82 -4.23
N THR A 248 -7.46 4.13 -4.58
CA THR A 248 -7.45 2.66 -4.59
C THR A 248 -7.47 2.06 -3.18
N LYS A 249 -6.85 2.72 -2.19
CA LYS A 249 -6.98 2.32 -0.78
C LYS A 249 -8.36 2.63 -0.19
N ALA A 250 -9.06 3.66 -0.67
CA ALA A 250 -10.48 3.83 -0.36
C ALA A 250 -11.33 2.72 -1.00
N GLY A 251 -10.98 2.31 -2.22
CA GLY A 251 -11.54 1.14 -2.89
C GLY A 251 -11.37 -0.14 -2.09
N SER A 252 -10.18 -0.39 -1.52
CA SER A 252 -9.94 -1.58 -0.69
C SER A 252 -10.72 -1.56 0.63
N VAL A 253 -10.92 -0.38 1.23
CA VAL A 253 -11.82 -0.19 2.39
C VAL A 253 -13.25 -0.61 2.07
N GLN A 254 -13.80 -0.16 0.95
CA GLN A 254 -15.17 -0.55 0.58
C GLN A 254 -15.25 -2.00 0.12
N LEU A 255 -14.24 -2.50 -0.59
CA LEU A 255 -14.13 -3.90 -0.98
C LEU A 255 -14.18 -4.82 0.26
N THR A 256 -13.50 -4.45 1.35
CA THR A 256 -13.52 -5.19 2.61
C THR A 256 -14.94 -5.40 3.12
N ARG A 257 -15.76 -4.33 3.17
CA ARG A 257 -17.16 -4.41 3.64
C ARG A 257 -18.03 -5.24 2.71
N SER A 258 -17.85 -5.07 1.39
CA SER A 258 -18.58 -5.84 0.38
C SER A 258 -18.28 -7.34 0.48
N LEU A 259 -17.01 -7.71 0.61
CA LEU A 259 -16.60 -9.11 0.77
C LEU A 259 -17.04 -9.69 2.12
N ALA A 260 -16.97 -8.91 3.20
CA ALA A 260 -17.47 -9.32 4.51
C ALA A 260 -18.96 -9.70 4.46
N LYS A 261 -19.78 -8.90 3.77
CA LYS A 261 -21.20 -9.21 3.57
C LYS A 261 -21.41 -10.41 2.65
N ALA A 262 -20.63 -10.53 1.58
CA ALA A 262 -20.82 -11.55 0.56
C ALA A 262 -20.31 -12.95 0.97
N CYS A 263 -19.34 -13.03 1.88
CA CYS A 263 -18.73 -14.29 2.30
C CYS A 263 -19.15 -14.74 3.71
N ALA A 264 -19.99 -13.96 4.39
CA ALA A 264 -20.59 -14.37 5.65
C ALA A 264 -21.68 -15.45 5.43
N PRO A 265 -21.89 -16.34 6.42
CA PRO A 265 -21.22 -16.39 7.73
C PRO A 265 -19.85 -17.11 7.73
N GLU A 266 -19.47 -17.79 6.65
CA GLU A 266 -18.36 -18.74 6.65
C GLU A 266 -16.97 -18.08 6.61
N VAL A 267 -16.83 -16.87 6.10
CA VAL A 267 -15.53 -16.17 6.03
C VAL A 267 -15.65 -14.77 6.60
N ARG A 268 -14.77 -14.46 7.55
CA ARG A 268 -14.64 -13.11 8.10
C ARG A 268 -13.67 -12.30 7.25
N VAL A 269 -14.04 -11.06 6.96
CA VAL A 269 -13.20 -10.17 6.14
C VAL A 269 -13.01 -8.84 6.86
N ASN A 270 -11.78 -8.44 7.14
CA ASN A 270 -11.45 -7.17 7.79
C ASN A 270 -10.27 -6.50 7.09
N ALA A 271 -9.93 -5.27 7.50
CA ALA A 271 -8.77 -4.57 7.00
C ALA A 271 -8.03 -3.80 8.09
N VAL A 272 -6.72 -3.64 7.91
CA VAL A 272 -5.88 -2.76 8.72
C VAL A 272 -5.48 -1.55 7.88
N ALA A 273 -5.82 -0.35 8.37
CA ALA A 273 -5.43 0.91 7.78
C ALA A 273 -4.18 1.44 8.50
N ALA A 274 -3.00 0.99 8.04
CA ALA A 274 -1.73 1.39 8.62
C ALA A 274 -1.42 2.87 8.35
N GLY A 275 -0.81 3.51 9.35
CA GLY A 275 -0.27 4.86 9.29
C GLY A 275 1.11 4.92 8.62
N VAL A 276 1.89 5.91 9.02
CA VAL A 276 3.28 6.03 8.59
C VAL A 276 4.12 5.05 9.40
N MET A 277 4.94 4.25 8.73
CA MET A 277 5.87 3.31 9.33
C MET A 277 7.23 3.45 8.65
N GLU A 278 8.30 3.33 9.43
CA GLU A 278 9.65 3.20 8.91
C GLU A 278 9.85 1.79 8.37
N THR A 279 9.89 1.66 7.04
CA THR A 279 10.09 0.41 6.31
C THR A 279 10.97 0.66 5.08
N GLU A 280 11.46 -0.40 4.42
CA GLU A 280 12.18 -0.30 3.14
C GLU A 280 11.42 0.55 2.10
N TRP A 281 10.09 0.44 2.06
CA TRP A 281 9.21 1.24 1.20
C TRP A 281 9.36 2.75 1.41
N SER A 282 9.62 3.15 2.65
CA SER A 282 9.73 4.55 3.06
C SER A 282 11.15 5.11 2.95
N GLN A 283 12.13 4.32 2.49
CA GLN A 283 13.52 4.80 2.32
C GLN A 283 13.64 5.93 1.29
N GLY A 284 12.67 6.06 0.37
CA GLY A 284 12.59 7.20 -0.55
C GLY A 284 12.04 8.48 0.09
N PHE A 285 11.74 8.49 1.40
CA PHE A 285 11.13 9.64 2.08
C PHE A 285 12.22 10.48 2.74
N SER A 286 12.09 11.81 2.69
CA SER A 286 12.98 12.70 3.43
C SER A 286 12.72 12.57 4.94
N PRO A 287 13.75 12.72 5.79
CA PRO A 287 13.60 12.74 7.25
C PRO A 287 12.55 13.74 7.74
N ALA A 288 12.42 14.89 7.04
CA ALA A 288 11.44 15.91 7.33
C ALA A 288 9.99 15.38 7.31
N LYS A 289 9.67 14.40 6.46
CA LYS A 289 8.32 13.80 6.40
C LYS A 289 8.01 12.94 7.60
N PHE A 290 8.98 12.17 8.10
CA PHE A 290 8.77 11.39 9.32
C PHE A 290 8.54 12.32 10.50
N GLU A 291 9.30 13.41 10.60
CA GLU A 291 9.09 14.43 11.64
C GLU A 291 7.74 15.14 11.49
N GLN A 292 7.30 15.44 10.26
CA GLN A 292 5.97 15.99 10.02
C GLN A 292 4.87 15.00 10.41
N ALA A 293 5.04 13.71 10.10
CA ALA A 293 4.12 12.66 10.51
C ALA A 293 4.01 12.53 12.03
N LYS A 294 5.15 12.55 12.74
CA LYS A 294 5.19 12.57 14.21
C LYS A 294 4.42 13.77 14.77
N LYS A 295 4.67 14.98 14.24
CA LYS A 295 4.02 16.21 14.72
C LYS A 295 2.50 16.23 14.54
N LYS A 296 1.96 15.54 13.52
CA LYS A 296 0.51 15.47 13.27
C LYS A 296 -0.18 14.25 13.87
N ALA A 297 0.60 13.31 14.40
CA ALA A 297 0.08 12.18 15.15
C ALA A 297 -0.20 12.61 16.59
N ALA A 298 -1.39 12.31 17.11
CA ALA A 298 -1.75 12.64 18.48
C ALA A 298 -0.80 12.03 19.53
N LEU A 299 -0.16 10.89 19.24
CA LEU A 299 0.83 10.27 20.12
C LEU A 299 2.27 10.77 19.92
N ASN A 300 2.50 11.77 19.06
CA ASN A 300 3.82 12.34 18.75
C ASN A 300 4.87 11.31 18.26
N LYS A 301 4.40 10.21 17.66
CA LYS A 301 5.21 9.15 17.06
C LYS A 301 4.58 8.64 15.77
N ILE A 302 5.37 7.98 14.93
CA ILE A 302 4.86 7.16 13.82
C ILE A 302 4.50 5.76 14.34
N SER A 303 3.83 4.97 13.51
CA SER A 303 3.39 3.62 13.87
C SER A 303 4.54 2.63 13.81
N ASP A 304 4.61 1.76 14.81
CA ASP A 304 5.56 0.66 14.86
C ASP A 304 5.04 -0.48 13.98
N VAL A 305 5.93 -1.18 13.27
CA VAL A 305 5.54 -2.26 12.36
C VAL A 305 4.92 -3.42 13.13
N GLU A 306 5.43 -3.70 14.33
CA GLU A 306 4.97 -4.77 15.20
C GLU A 306 3.54 -4.51 15.72
N ASP A 307 3.21 -3.27 16.08
CA ASP A 307 1.85 -2.89 16.50
C ASP A 307 0.84 -3.05 15.35
N VAL A 308 1.24 -2.63 14.15
CA VAL A 308 0.45 -2.82 12.93
C VAL A 308 0.26 -4.30 12.65
N ALA A 309 1.33 -5.09 12.67
CA ALA A 309 1.30 -6.53 12.42
C ALA A 309 0.45 -7.28 13.44
N LYS A 310 0.54 -6.93 14.73
CA LYS A 310 -0.30 -7.49 15.79
C LYS A 310 -1.79 -7.27 15.49
N THR A 311 -2.16 -6.11 14.96
CA THR A 311 -3.56 -5.80 14.62
C THR A 311 -4.12 -6.74 13.54
N TYR A 312 -3.32 -7.17 12.56
CA TYR A 312 -3.76 -8.20 11.60
C TYR A 312 -4.13 -9.49 12.32
N VAL A 313 -3.27 -9.92 13.26
CA VAL A 313 -3.44 -11.17 13.98
C VAL A 313 -4.60 -11.10 14.96
N ASP A 314 -4.79 -9.97 15.64
CA ASP A 314 -5.95 -9.74 16.52
C ASP A 314 -7.28 -9.83 15.74
N LEU A 315 -7.33 -9.30 14.50
CA LEU A 315 -8.49 -9.44 13.61
C LEU A 315 -8.71 -10.89 13.15
N ILE A 316 -7.64 -11.66 12.95
CA ILE A 316 -7.73 -13.09 12.59
C ILE A 316 -8.26 -13.89 13.78
N GLU A 317 -7.77 -13.63 14.99
CA GLU A 317 -8.10 -14.33 16.22
C GLU A 317 -9.49 -13.95 16.77
N ASN A 318 -9.99 -12.75 16.47
CA ASN A 318 -11.30 -12.30 16.93
C ASN A 318 -12.44 -12.80 16.04
N GLY A 319 -13.07 -13.90 16.46
CA GLY A 319 -14.20 -14.54 15.79
C GLY A 319 -15.46 -13.68 15.64
N SER A 320 -15.55 -12.53 16.32
CA SER A 320 -16.72 -11.63 16.28
C SER A 320 -16.53 -10.43 15.36
N MET A 321 -15.36 -10.25 14.75
CA MET A 321 -15.08 -9.11 13.86
C MET A 321 -15.18 -9.51 12.39
N THR A 322 -16.05 -8.83 11.65
CA THR A 322 -16.11 -8.84 10.19
C THR A 322 -16.54 -7.46 9.68
N GLY A 323 -16.09 -7.07 8.49
CA GLY A 323 -16.35 -5.76 7.87
C GLY A 323 -15.63 -4.58 8.54
N GLN A 324 -14.68 -4.83 9.45
CA GLN A 324 -14.00 -3.79 10.22
C GLN A 324 -12.79 -3.23 9.46
N ILE A 325 -12.55 -1.94 9.65
CA ILE A 325 -11.35 -1.25 9.16
C ILE A 325 -10.70 -0.62 10.38
N ILE A 326 -9.57 -1.18 10.82
CA ILE A 326 -8.87 -0.74 12.03
C ILE A 326 -7.71 0.14 11.65
N GLU A 327 -7.77 1.42 12.02
CA GLU A 327 -6.68 2.38 11.81
C GLU A 327 -5.62 2.22 12.92
N VAL A 328 -4.36 2.06 12.50
CA VAL A 328 -3.19 2.02 13.39
C VAL A 328 -2.23 3.09 12.90
N SER A 329 -2.40 4.30 13.41
CA SER A 329 -1.77 5.51 12.87
C SER A 329 -1.21 6.47 13.90
N CYS A 330 -1.18 6.06 15.18
CA CYS A 330 -0.79 6.91 16.30
C CYS A 330 -1.66 8.18 16.43
N GLY A 331 -2.92 8.10 15.98
CA GLY A 331 -3.87 9.22 16.00
C GLY A 331 -3.53 10.29 14.96
N LEU A 332 -2.89 9.89 13.85
CA LEU A 332 -2.66 10.79 12.73
C LEU A 332 -4.01 11.40 12.29
N GLY A 333 -4.04 12.71 12.04
CA GLY A 333 -5.22 13.42 11.56
C GLY A 333 -6.36 13.60 12.57
N LEU A 334 -6.11 13.34 13.86
CA LEU A 334 -7.01 13.74 14.96
C LEU A 334 -6.62 15.08 15.60
N ALA A 335 -5.41 15.56 15.32
CA ALA A 335 -4.83 16.80 15.85
C ALA A 335 -5.04 17.99 14.91
#